data_AF-A0A538NA05-F1
#
_entry.id   AF-A0A538NA05-F1
#
_cell.length_a   1.000
_cell.length_b   1.000
_cell.length_c   1.000
_cell.angle_alpha   90.00
_cell.angle_beta   90.00
_cell.angle_gamma   90.00
#
_symmetry.space_group_name_H-M   'P 1'
#
loop_
_entity.id
_entity.type
_entity.pdbx_description
1 polymer ?
#
loop_
_entity_poly.entity_id
_entity_poly.type
_entity_poly.pdbx_seq_one_letter_code
_entity_poly.pdbx_strand_id
1 'polypeptide(L)'
;MLESVTCRARVGARYRLPADPVLLAHAGVVVLAVGVLLHGVGTPLTLGRLSWSASVIFDTTAMLTARRIVRLLPAGDPARRFWRAYGFAALAVGIGYLVQLIVTAHGPVPPALMLGGPVTAALLGVAALTVVIVMCTYPLQISSRRGRACFWLDMATVMVGAALGAELLVVLTGPVMMLVAVFAVAKLLIAGQPPFTVAAGLLGAGAPATGGLIAGPGPGLLAQGHANWFFAISAFGDACLMLAAVVQRRQVGADPGTLRRTPAPAVQHAALPCAGRELHPADRRAVRPRP
;
A
#
# COMPACT_ATOMS: atom_id res chain seq x y z
N MET A 1 -17.78 -18.22 -45.68
CA MET A 1 -17.00 -17.01 -45.35
C MET A 1 -17.89 -15.99 -44.62
N LEU A 2 -18.53 -16.38 -43.51
CA LEU A 2 -19.59 -15.57 -42.85
C LEU A 2 -19.74 -15.86 -41.34
N GLU A 3 -18.67 -16.22 -40.63
CA GLU A 3 -18.72 -16.52 -39.17
C GLU A 3 -17.93 -15.55 -38.28
N SER A 4 -17.42 -14.43 -38.80
CA SER A 4 -16.50 -13.56 -38.03
C SER A 4 -17.13 -12.36 -37.32
N VAL A 5 -18.46 -12.18 -37.33
CA VAL A 5 -19.08 -10.92 -36.88
C VAL A 5 -19.70 -10.97 -35.48
N THR A 6 -19.90 -12.14 -34.87
CA THR A 6 -20.51 -12.24 -33.52
C THR A 6 -19.54 -12.05 -32.35
N CYS A 7 -18.22 -11.95 -32.59
CA CYS A 7 -17.21 -11.80 -31.54
C CYS A 7 -16.90 -10.33 -31.16
N ARG A 8 -17.84 -9.40 -31.34
CA ARG A 8 -17.65 -7.97 -31.00
C ARG A 8 -18.78 -7.36 -30.16
N ALA A 9 -19.59 -8.20 -29.50
CA ALA A 9 -20.71 -7.77 -28.65
C ALA A 9 -20.56 -8.16 -27.17
N ARG A 10 -19.33 -8.37 -26.66
CA ARG A 10 -19.06 -8.20 -25.22
C ARG A 10 -18.50 -6.81 -24.99
N VAL A 11 -19.34 -5.81 -25.23
CA VAL A 11 -19.15 -4.48 -24.63
C VAL A 11 -19.32 -4.72 -23.13
N GLY A 12 -18.19 -4.96 -22.47
CA GLY A 12 -18.13 -5.25 -21.05
C GLY A 12 -18.91 -4.20 -20.30
N ALA A 13 -19.92 -4.65 -19.56
CA ALA A 13 -20.58 -3.83 -18.56
C ALA A 13 -19.48 -3.33 -17.62
N ARG A 14 -18.97 -2.12 -17.88
CA ARG A 14 -17.99 -1.45 -17.04
C ARG A 14 -18.68 -1.29 -15.69
N TYR A 15 -18.30 -2.13 -14.73
CA TYR A 15 -18.77 -2.05 -13.37
C TYR A 15 -18.61 -0.60 -12.89
N ARG A 16 -19.74 0.08 -12.65
CA ARG A 16 -19.76 1.47 -12.19
C ARG A 16 -19.58 1.47 -10.68
N LEU A 17 -18.33 1.57 -10.25
CA LEU A 17 -17.93 1.74 -8.84
C LEU A 17 -18.81 2.72 -8.03
N PRO A 18 -19.26 3.88 -8.58
CA PRO A 18 -20.00 4.87 -7.78
C PRO A 18 -21.40 4.44 -7.33
N ALA A 19 -21.96 3.37 -7.89
CA ALA A 19 -23.35 2.94 -7.63
C ALA A 19 -23.45 1.68 -6.75
N ASP A 20 -22.33 1.15 -6.21
CA ASP A 20 -22.39 -0.02 -5.33
C ASP A 20 -22.83 0.39 -3.92
N PRO A 21 -24.02 -0.05 -3.44
CA PRO A 21 -24.56 0.36 -2.14
C PRO A 21 -23.67 -0.05 -0.97
N VAL A 22 -22.90 -1.14 -1.10
CA VAL A 22 -21.98 -1.58 -0.04
C VAL A 22 -20.75 -0.69 0.00
N LEU A 23 -20.22 -0.27 -1.16
CA LEU A 23 -19.11 0.68 -1.18
C LEU A 23 -19.54 2.03 -0.60
N LEU A 24 -20.73 2.50 -0.95
CA LEU A 24 -21.33 3.72 -0.37
C LEU A 24 -21.53 3.59 1.14
N ALA A 25 -21.99 2.43 1.63
CA ALA A 25 -22.12 2.19 3.06
C ALA A 25 -20.76 2.25 3.79
N HIS A 26 -19.71 1.63 3.25
CA HIS A 26 -18.37 1.70 3.84
C HIS A 26 -17.82 3.12 3.79
N ALA A 27 -17.96 3.82 2.65
CA ALA A 27 -17.57 5.21 2.52
C ALA A 27 -18.31 6.12 3.52
N GLY A 28 -19.62 5.89 3.73
CA GLY A 28 -20.42 6.60 4.72
C GLY A 28 -19.93 6.36 6.16
N VAL A 29 -19.61 5.10 6.51
CA VAL A 29 -19.01 4.78 7.82
C VAL A 29 -17.65 5.47 8.01
N VAL A 30 -16.82 5.51 6.96
CA VAL A 30 -15.52 6.19 7.00
C VAL A 30 -15.70 7.70 7.20
N VAL A 31 -16.59 8.33 6.41
CA VAL A 31 -16.90 9.77 6.55
C VAL A 31 -17.43 10.08 7.94
N LEU A 32 -18.31 9.23 8.48
CA LEU A 32 -18.84 9.40 9.83
C LEU A 32 -17.72 9.27 10.89
N ALA A 33 -16.91 8.21 10.83
CA ALA A 33 -15.84 7.99 11.79
C ALA A 33 -14.80 9.13 11.78
N VAL A 34 -14.35 9.54 10.58
CA VAL A 34 -13.41 10.66 10.40
C VAL A 34 -14.05 11.98 10.83
N GLY A 35 -15.31 12.22 10.49
CA GLY A 35 -16.04 13.43 10.89
C GLY A 35 -16.18 13.56 12.41
N VAL A 36 -16.53 12.47 13.09
CA VAL A 36 -16.59 12.42 14.57
C VAL A 36 -15.23 12.72 15.19
N LEU A 37 -14.15 12.14 14.65
CA LEU A 37 -12.79 12.38 15.13
C LEU A 37 -12.37 13.84 14.91
N LEU A 38 -12.60 14.39 13.72
CA LEU A 38 -12.24 15.77 13.37
C LEU A 38 -13.01 16.80 14.20
N HIS A 39 -14.27 16.52 14.54
CA HIS A 39 -15.07 17.37 15.42
C HIS A 39 -14.42 17.54 16.80
N GLY A 40 -13.59 16.57 17.24
CA GLY A 40 -12.70 16.73 18.37
C GLY A 40 -13.40 16.75 19.74
N VAL A 41 -14.59 16.16 19.84
CA VAL A 41 -15.33 16.12 21.11
C VAL A 41 -14.69 15.09 22.05
N GLY A 42 -14.26 15.58 23.22
CA GLY A 42 -13.71 14.77 24.30
C GLY A 42 -12.21 14.99 24.53
N THR A 43 -11.62 14.12 25.36
CA THR A 43 -10.19 14.17 25.64
C THR A 43 -9.38 13.56 24.50
N PRO A 44 -8.08 13.88 24.37
CA PRO A 44 -7.18 13.19 23.44
C PRO A 44 -7.24 11.66 23.57
N LEU A 45 -7.36 11.14 24.79
CA LEU A 45 -7.49 9.70 25.04
C LEU A 45 -8.82 9.13 24.52
N THR A 46 -9.91 9.88 24.67
CA THR A 46 -11.22 9.53 24.09
C THR A 46 -11.13 9.42 22.58
N LEU A 47 -10.50 10.40 21.92
CA LEU A 47 -10.29 10.40 20.47
C LEU A 47 -9.41 9.22 20.02
N GLY A 48 -8.35 8.91 20.78
CA GLY A 48 -7.52 7.74 20.54
C GLY A 48 -8.31 6.44 20.59
N ARG A 49 -9.11 6.24 21.64
CA ARG A 49 -9.96 5.05 21.77
C ARG A 49 -11.00 4.94 20.65
N LEU A 50 -11.62 6.05 20.24
CA LEU A 50 -12.54 6.05 19.10
C LEU A 50 -11.84 5.66 17.80
N SER A 51 -10.66 6.24 17.55
CA SER A 51 -9.84 5.92 16.37
C SER A 51 -9.43 4.46 16.35
N TRP A 52 -8.85 3.93 17.43
CA TRP A 52 -8.45 2.52 17.48
C TRP A 52 -9.63 1.57 17.34
N SER A 53 -10.80 1.92 17.91
CA SER A 53 -12.02 1.12 17.73
C SER A 53 -12.46 1.09 16.27
N ALA A 54 -12.44 2.24 15.58
CA ALA A 54 -12.74 2.32 14.16
C ALA A 54 -11.72 1.50 13.33
N SER A 55 -10.43 1.65 13.61
CA SER A 55 -9.35 0.91 12.95
C SER A 55 -9.50 -0.60 13.12
N VAL A 56 -9.81 -1.11 14.32
CA VAL A 56 -10.08 -2.54 14.55
C VAL A 56 -11.19 -3.06 13.64
N ILE A 57 -12.26 -2.28 13.44
CA ILE A 57 -13.36 -2.63 12.54
C ILE A 57 -12.89 -2.63 11.09
N PHE A 58 -12.12 -1.61 10.68
CA PHE A 58 -11.57 -1.51 9.33
C PHE A 58 -10.61 -2.65 9.00
N ASP A 59 -9.68 -2.96 9.89
CA ASP A 59 -8.70 -4.04 9.75
C ASP A 59 -9.35 -5.42 9.74
N THR A 60 -10.34 -5.64 10.61
CA THR A 60 -11.14 -6.88 10.60
C THR A 60 -11.87 -7.04 9.27
N THR A 61 -12.46 -5.95 8.76
CA THR A 61 -13.15 -5.93 7.46
C THR A 61 -12.17 -6.18 6.31
N ALA A 62 -10.99 -5.57 6.36
CA ALA A 62 -9.92 -5.77 5.39
C ALA A 62 -9.44 -7.23 5.38
N MET A 63 -9.20 -7.83 6.55
CA MET A 63 -8.82 -9.23 6.71
C MET A 63 -9.89 -10.17 6.12
N LEU A 64 -11.16 -9.99 6.52
CA LEU A 64 -12.26 -10.84 6.03
C LEU A 64 -12.44 -10.70 4.52
N THR A 65 -12.28 -9.50 3.99
CA THR A 65 -12.38 -9.22 2.57
C THR A 65 -11.21 -9.85 1.79
N ALA A 66 -9.99 -9.76 2.30
CA ALA A 66 -8.82 -10.40 1.73
C ALA A 66 -8.97 -11.93 1.69
N ARG A 67 -9.49 -12.55 2.76
CA ARG A 67 -9.82 -13.99 2.78
C ARG A 67 -10.84 -14.36 1.71
N ARG A 68 -11.85 -13.50 1.47
CA ARG A 68 -12.83 -13.70 0.39
C ARG A 68 -12.19 -13.58 -0.99
N ILE A 69 -11.29 -12.61 -1.21
CA ILE A 69 -10.55 -12.48 -2.48
C ILE A 69 -9.72 -13.75 -2.76
N VAL A 70 -9.01 -14.27 -1.76
CA VAL A 70 -8.21 -15.52 -1.90
C VAL A 70 -9.06 -16.73 -2.32
N ARG A 71 -10.35 -16.76 -1.96
CA ARG A 71 -11.30 -17.80 -2.36
C ARG A 71 -11.87 -17.58 -3.76
N LEU A 72 -11.96 -16.34 -4.22
CA LEU A 72 -12.45 -15.99 -5.56
C LEU A 72 -11.38 -16.20 -6.65
N LEU A 73 -10.09 -16.07 -6.29
CA LEU A 73 -8.99 -16.22 -7.23
C LEU A 73 -8.71 -17.70 -7.57
N PRO A 74 -8.36 -18.03 -8.84
CA PRO A 74 -8.01 -19.39 -9.25
C PRO A 74 -6.86 -20.00 -8.45
N ALA A 75 -6.87 -21.33 -8.30
CA ALA A 75 -5.72 -22.03 -7.75
C ALA A 75 -4.46 -21.76 -8.62
N GLY A 76 -3.34 -21.44 -7.97
CA GLY A 76 -2.09 -21.06 -8.65
C GLY A 76 -1.93 -19.57 -8.97
N ASP A 77 -2.97 -18.74 -8.80
CA ASP A 77 -2.84 -17.29 -9.03
C ASP A 77 -1.86 -16.65 -8.02
N PRO A 78 -0.78 -15.98 -8.49
CA PRO A 78 0.20 -15.32 -7.62
C PRO A 78 -0.43 -14.29 -6.66
N ALA A 79 -1.54 -13.66 -7.06
CA ALA A 79 -2.26 -12.68 -6.24
C ALA A 79 -2.80 -13.31 -4.94
N ARG A 80 -3.03 -14.63 -4.88
CA ARG A 80 -3.47 -15.30 -3.64
C ARG A 80 -2.44 -15.17 -2.52
N ARG A 81 -1.14 -15.22 -2.83
CA ARG A 81 -0.08 -15.04 -1.82
C ARG A 81 -0.11 -13.62 -1.27
N PHE A 82 -0.28 -12.62 -2.15
CA PHE A 82 -0.45 -11.23 -1.74
C PHE A 82 -1.65 -11.04 -0.81
N TRP A 83 -2.83 -11.51 -1.20
CA TRP A 83 -4.05 -11.30 -0.41
C TRP A 83 -4.04 -12.07 0.92
N ARG A 84 -3.34 -13.22 1.02
CA ARG A 84 -3.12 -13.88 2.31
C ARG A 84 -2.24 -13.04 3.24
N ALA A 85 -1.15 -12.52 2.72
CA ALA A 85 -0.21 -11.69 3.47
C ALA A 85 -0.84 -10.37 3.90
N TYR A 86 -1.62 -9.75 3.01
CA TYR A 86 -2.41 -8.57 3.30
C TYR A 86 -3.43 -8.83 4.42
N GLY A 87 -4.16 -9.96 4.36
CA GLY A 87 -5.09 -10.34 5.42
C GLY A 87 -4.41 -10.61 6.75
N PHE A 88 -3.21 -11.21 6.74
CA PHE A 88 -2.39 -11.38 7.95
C PHE A 88 -1.91 -10.04 8.52
N ALA A 89 -1.45 -9.13 7.66
CA ALA A 89 -1.01 -7.80 8.06
C ALA A 89 -2.15 -7.01 8.71
N ALA A 90 -3.33 -6.99 8.09
CA ALA A 90 -4.52 -6.36 8.67
C ALA A 90 -4.89 -6.97 10.03
N LEU A 91 -4.83 -8.31 10.17
CA LEU A 91 -5.06 -8.96 11.46
C LEU A 91 -4.04 -8.52 12.53
N ALA A 92 -2.76 -8.46 12.19
CA ALA A 92 -1.71 -8.04 13.12
C ALA A 92 -1.91 -6.59 13.59
N VAL A 93 -2.23 -5.68 12.68
CA VAL A 93 -2.55 -4.28 13.00
C VAL A 93 -3.79 -4.18 13.90
N GLY A 94 -4.88 -4.88 13.54
CA GLY A 94 -6.09 -4.93 14.34
C GLY A 94 -5.86 -5.47 15.77
N ILE A 95 -5.02 -6.50 15.92
CA ILE A 95 -4.61 -6.99 17.26
C ILE A 95 -3.81 -5.91 18.01
N GLY A 96 -2.92 -5.18 17.34
CA GLY A 96 -2.18 -4.06 17.93
C GLY A 96 -3.12 -3.00 18.50
N TYR A 97 -4.13 -2.58 17.73
CA TYR A 97 -5.12 -1.62 18.20
C TYR A 97 -6.02 -2.16 19.32
N LEU A 98 -6.37 -3.46 19.29
CA LEU A 98 -7.08 -4.10 20.40
C LEU A 98 -6.24 -4.07 21.70
N VAL A 99 -4.95 -4.38 21.61
CA VAL A 99 -4.02 -4.25 22.76
C VAL A 99 -3.99 -2.82 23.25
N GLN A 100 -3.92 -1.83 22.35
CA GLN A 100 -3.93 -0.42 22.70
C GLN A 100 -5.21 -0.01 23.45
N LEU A 101 -6.38 -0.49 23.02
CA LEU A 101 -7.65 -0.27 23.70
C LEU A 101 -7.66 -0.87 25.11
N ILE A 102 -7.14 -2.10 25.27
CA ILE A 102 -7.08 -2.79 26.56
C ILE A 102 -6.13 -2.07 27.51
N VAL A 103 -4.90 -1.78 27.08
CA VAL A 103 -3.87 -1.11 27.90
C VAL A 103 -4.33 0.27 28.33
N THR A 104 -5.06 0.97 27.46
CA THR A 104 -5.55 2.32 27.76
C THR A 104 -6.93 2.32 28.40
N ALA A 105 -7.54 1.19 28.77
CA ALA A 105 -8.89 1.12 29.30
C ALA A 105 -9.04 1.78 30.68
N HIS A 106 -7.99 1.72 31.50
CA HIS A 106 -8.04 2.14 32.90
C HIS A 106 -7.12 3.33 33.18
N GLY A 107 -7.73 4.46 33.56
CA GLY A 107 -7.01 5.65 34.04
C GLY A 107 -6.32 6.48 32.95
N PRO A 108 -5.68 7.59 33.37
CA PRO A 108 -4.87 8.41 32.47
C PRO A 108 -3.61 7.65 32.06
N VAL A 109 -3.19 7.80 30.81
CA VAL A 109 -1.98 7.20 30.27
C VAL A 109 -0.99 8.28 29.84
N PRO A 110 0.33 8.01 29.92
CA PRO A 110 1.33 8.93 29.40
C PRO A 110 1.14 9.17 27.90
N PRO A 111 1.39 10.39 27.38
CA PRO A 111 1.24 10.71 25.95
C PRO A 111 2.01 9.77 25.01
N ALA A 112 3.16 9.26 25.44
CA ALA A 112 3.94 8.29 24.67
C ALA A 112 3.15 7.00 24.37
N LEU A 113 2.33 6.51 25.31
CA LEU A 113 1.47 5.36 25.04
C LEU A 113 0.35 5.69 24.07
N MET A 114 -0.07 6.96 23.96
CA MET A 114 -1.09 7.37 22.98
C MET A 114 -0.58 7.36 21.53
N LEU A 115 0.74 7.42 21.33
CA LEU A 115 1.37 7.24 20.02
C LEU A 115 1.46 5.76 19.58
N GLY A 116 1.15 4.84 20.50
CA GLY A 116 1.28 3.40 20.30
C GLY A 116 2.28 2.81 21.29
N GLY A 117 1.84 1.81 22.05
CA GLY A 117 2.72 1.05 22.93
C GLY A 117 3.71 0.16 22.14
N PRO A 118 4.75 -0.38 22.80
CA PRO A 118 5.78 -1.19 22.15
C PRO A 118 5.21 -2.43 21.43
N VAL A 119 4.16 -3.05 22.00
CA VAL A 119 3.48 -4.20 21.38
C VAL A 119 2.76 -3.79 20.09
N THR A 120 2.02 -2.68 20.12
CA THR A 120 1.35 -2.11 18.96
C THR A 120 2.37 -1.78 17.87
N ALA A 121 3.46 -1.09 18.22
CA ALA A 121 4.53 -0.75 17.28
C ALA A 121 5.17 -2.01 16.65
N ALA A 122 5.44 -3.05 17.44
CA ALA A 122 5.99 -4.30 16.94
C ALA A 122 5.04 -5.00 15.94
N LEU A 123 3.74 -5.05 16.25
CA LEU A 123 2.74 -5.66 15.36
C LEU A 123 2.56 -4.88 14.05
N LEU A 124 2.57 -3.54 14.12
CA LEU A 124 2.60 -2.68 12.93
C LEU A 124 3.87 -2.94 12.08
N GLY A 125 5.02 -3.07 12.73
CA GLY A 125 6.28 -3.44 12.07
C GLY A 125 6.22 -4.80 11.37
N VAL A 126 5.68 -5.82 12.03
CA VAL A 126 5.46 -7.16 11.46
C VAL A 126 4.51 -7.11 10.26
N ALA A 127 3.42 -6.34 10.36
CA ALA A 127 2.47 -6.15 9.28
C ALA A 127 3.13 -5.50 8.04
N ALA A 128 3.85 -4.39 8.25
CA ALA A 128 4.58 -3.69 7.19
C ALA A 128 5.62 -4.60 6.53
N LEU A 129 6.44 -5.28 7.33
CA LEU A 129 7.47 -6.21 6.83
C LEU A 129 6.86 -7.35 6.01
N THR A 130 5.73 -7.90 6.46
CA THR A 130 5.02 -8.96 5.74
C THR A 130 4.58 -8.50 4.35
N VAL A 131 3.99 -7.31 4.25
CA VAL A 131 3.57 -6.73 2.97
C VAL A 131 4.79 -6.48 2.08
N VAL A 132 5.87 -5.90 2.61
CA VAL A 132 7.12 -5.65 1.89
C VAL A 132 7.72 -6.95 1.35
N ILE A 133 7.87 -7.99 2.16
CA ILE A 133 8.44 -9.28 1.74
C ILE A 133 7.62 -9.89 0.60
N VAL A 134 6.30 -9.91 0.74
CA VAL A 134 5.44 -10.50 -0.29
C VAL A 134 5.40 -9.67 -1.56
N MET A 135 5.55 -8.37 -1.42
CA MET A 135 5.77 -7.45 -2.52
C MET A 135 7.11 -7.73 -3.22
N CYS A 136 8.23 -7.80 -2.52
CA CYS A 136 9.54 -8.06 -3.12
C CYS A 136 9.62 -9.44 -3.81
N THR A 137 8.91 -10.43 -3.27
CA THR A 137 8.90 -11.80 -3.84
C THR A 137 7.87 -12.00 -4.95
N TYR A 138 6.97 -11.04 -5.19
CA TYR A 138 5.92 -11.16 -6.21
C TYR A 138 6.54 -11.25 -7.61
N PRO A 139 6.04 -12.11 -8.51
CA PRO A 139 6.62 -12.26 -9.83
C PRO A 139 6.59 -10.95 -10.62
N LEU A 140 7.76 -10.47 -11.01
CA LEU A 140 7.94 -9.34 -11.92
C LEU A 140 8.16 -9.90 -13.34
N GLN A 141 7.54 -9.28 -14.35
CA GLN A 141 7.76 -9.64 -15.76
C GLN A 141 9.07 -9.04 -16.32
N ILE A 142 10.15 -9.11 -15.55
CA ILE A 142 11.47 -8.68 -15.99
C ILE A 142 12.20 -9.92 -16.51
N SER A 143 12.29 -10.05 -17.84
CA SER A 143 12.92 -11.19 -18.51
C SER A 143 14.44 -11.24 -18.32
N SER A 144 15.09 -10.11 -18.06
CA SER A 144 16.55 -10.02 -17.94
C SER A 144 17.04 -10.15 -16.49
N ARG A 145 18.05 -11.01 -16.26
CA ARG A 145 18.73 -11.14 -14.96
C ARG A 145 19.35 -9.81 -14.50
N ARG A 146 19.89 -9.03 -15.45
CA ARG A 146 20.47 -7.69 -15.19
C ARG A 146 19.40 -6.70 -14.74
N GLY A 147 18.23 -6.68 -15.37
CA GLY A 147 17.11 -5.82 -14.96
C GLY A 147 16.62 -6.16 -13.55
N ARG A 148 16.60 -7.45 -13.20
CA ARG A 148 16.29 -7.87 -11.82
C ARG A 148 17.35 -7.38 -10.82
N ALA A 149 18.64 -7.52 -11.14
CA ALA A 149 19.71 -7.07 -10.25
C ALA A 149 19.69 -5.55 -10.04
N CYS A 150 19.50 -4.75 -11.10
CA CYS A 150 19.36 -3.29 -10.98
C CYS A 150 18.14 -2.91 -10.14
N PHE A 151 17.00 -3.59 -10.32
CA PHE A 151 15.82 -3.38 -9.49
C PHE A 151 16.08 -3.69 -8.01
N TRP A 152 16.78 -4.79 -7.71
CA TRP A 152 17.14 -5.13 -6.34
C TRP A 152 18.16 -4.16 -5.73
N LEU A 153 19.10 -3.64 -6.50
CA LEU A 153 20.06 -2.63 -6.04
C LEU A 153 19.37 -1.30 -5.76
N ASP A 154 18.47 -0.84 -6.63
CA ASP A 154 17.66 0.36 -6.40
C ASP A 154 16.78 0.19 -5.15
N MET A 155 16.24 -1.01 -4.93
CA MET A 155 15.55 -1.35 -3.69
C MET A 155 16.46 -1.32 -2.46
N ALA A 156 17.67 -1.87 -2.56
CA ALA A 156 18.62 -1.86 -1.47
C ALA A 156 19.05 -0.42 -1.12
N THR A 157 19.33 0.43 -2.09
CA THR A 157 19.69 1.84 -1.86
C THR A 157 18.55 2.62 -1.25
N VAL A 158 17.32 2.38 -1.70
CA VAL A 158 16.10 2.95 -1.12
C VAL A 158 15.95 2.53 0.34
N MET A 159 16.03 1.22 0.64
CA MET A 159 15.91 0.70 2.01
C MET A 159 17.05 1.19 2.93
N VAL A 160 18.29 1.26 2.42
CA VAL A 160 19.45 1.78 3.16
C VAL A 160 19.31 3.28 3.40
N GLY A 161 18.81 4.05 2.43
CA GLY A 161 18.52 5.48 2.60
C GLY A 161 17.50 5.74 3.72
N ALA A 162 16.47 4.91 3.83
CA ALA A 162 15.54 4.96 4.96
C ALA A 162 16.17 4.52 6.29
N ALA A 163 17.13 3.59 6.26
CA ALA A 163 17.81 3.12 7.46
C ALA A 163 18.89 4.09 7.98
N LEU A 164 19.56 4.86 7.10
CA LEU A 164 20.65 5.77 7.45
C LEU A 164 20.19 7.17 7.87
N GLY A 165 18.95 7.56 7.58
CA GLY A 165 18.32 8.75 8.16
C GLY A 165 17.91 8.59 9.63
N ALA A 166 18.37 7.52 10.29
CA ALA A 166 17.90 7.08 11.59
C ALA A 166 18.85 7.49 12.73
N GLU A 167 18.37 8.39 13.57
CA GLU A 167 18.54 8.22 15.01
C GLU A 167 17.34 7.39 15.51
N LEU A 168 17.66 6.22 16.07
CA LEU A 168 16.86 5.35 16.94
C LEU A 168 15.40 5.00 16.52
N LEU A 169 15.17 3.72 16.20
CA LEU A 169 13.95 2.85 16.18
C LEU A 169 12.52 3.45 16.08
N VAL A 170 12.26 4.62 16.63
CA VAL A 170 11.01 5.40 16.64
C VAL A 170 10.79 6.17 15.32
N VAL A 171 11.86 6.50 14.58
CA VAL A 171 11.80 7.30 13.32
C VAL A 171 11.59 6.44 12.06
N LEU A 172 11.66 5.11 12.18
CA LEU A 172 11.60 4.17 11.05
C LEU A 172 10.21 4.04 10.40
N THR A 173 9.12 4.48 11.03
CA THR A 173 7.77 4.30 10.48
C THR A 173 7.49 5.22 9.29
N GLY A 174 7.97 6.47 9.29
CA GLY A 174 7.68 7.43 8.22
C GLY A 174 8.37 7.13 6.90
N PRO A 175 9.71 7.05 6.88
CA PRO A 175 10.48 6.72 5.68
C PRO A 175 10.09 5.36 5.11
N VAL A 176 9.96 4.31 5.93
CA VAL A 176 9.55 2.98 5.46
C VAL A 176 8.18 3.01 4.79
N MET A 177 7.20 3.77 5.32
CA MET A 177 5.88 3.89 4.68
C MET A 177 5.93 4.69 3.37
N MET A 178 6.74 5.75 3.30
CA MET A 178 7.01 6.46 2.03
C MET A 178 7.64 5.52 0.99
N LEU A 179 8.55 4.64 1.40
CA LEU A 179 9.15 3.64 0.51
C LEU A 179 8.17 2.56 0.08
N VAL A 180 7.27 2.11 0.96
CA VAL A 180 6.15 1.23 0.58
C VAL A 180 5.26 1.92 -0.46
N ALA A 181 4.99 3.23 -0.32
CA ALA A 181 4.23 4.00 -1.30
C ALA A 181 4.92 4.07 -2.66
N VAL A 182 6.19 4.50 -2.67
CA VAL A 182 7.02 4.59 -3.88
C VAL A 182 7.18 3.22 -4.53
N PHE A 183 7.40 2.18 -3.74
CA PHE A 183 7.45 0.80 -4.20
C PHE A 183 6.13 0.35 -4.82
N ALA A 184 5.00 0.62 -4.17
CA ALA A 184 3.67 0.28 -4.69
C ALA A 184 3.41 0.97 -6.03
N VAL A 185 3.78 2.26 -6.16
CA VAL A 185 3.67 3.03 -7.41
C VAL A 185 4.59 2.47 -8.49
N ALA A 186 5.87 2.28 -8.21
CA ALA A 186 6.84 1.73 -9.17
C ALA A 186 6.41 0.34 -9.67
N LYS A 187 5.89 -0.50 -8.76
CA LYS A 187 5.44 -1.83 -9.11
C LYS A 187 4.10 -1.82 -9.88
N LEU A 188 3.20 -0.90 -9.59
CA LEU A 188 1.97 -0.68 -10.38
C LEU A 188 2.28 -0.28 -11.83
N LEU A 189 3.36 0.48 -12.03
CA LEU A 189 3.82 0.91 -13.34
C LEU A 189 4.55 -0.20 -14.12
N ILE A 190 5.25 -1.11 -13.43
CA ILE A 190 6.13 -2.11 -14.05
C ILE A 190 5.52 -3.53 -14.13
N ALA A 191 4.61 -3.90 -13.23
CA ALA A 191 4.06 -5.26 -13.20
C ALA A 191 3.05 -5.50 -14.32
N GLY A 192 3.35 -6.44 -15.23
CA GLY A 192 2.40 -6.92 -16.23
C GLY A 192 1.24 -7.77 -15.67
N GLN A 193 1.29 -8.13 -14.37
CA GLN A 193 0.17 -8.75 -13.63
C GLN A 193 0.06 -8.14 -12.22
N PRO A 194 -0.61 -6.99 -12.05
CA PRO A 194 -0.69 -6.35 -10.75
C PRO A 194 -1.55 -7.20 -9.78
N PRO A 195 -1.19 -7.28 -8.48
CA PRO A 195 -1.96 -8.04 -7.49
C PRO A 195 -3.32 -7.41 -7.14
N PHE A 196 -3.54 -6.17 -7.58
CA PHE A 196 -4.75 -5.38 -7.39
C PHE A 196 -5.01 -4.49 -8.61
N THR A 197 -6.24 -4.02 -8.77
CA THR A 197 -6.60 -3.07 -9.84
C THR A 197 -6.07 -1.67 -9.53
N VAL A 198 -6.04 -0.80 -10.54
CA VAL A 198 -5.62 0.61 -10.36
C VAL A 198 -6.46 1.32 -9.31
N ALA A 199 -7.79 1.12 -9.30
CA ALA A 199 -8.68 1.75 -8.33
C ALA A 199 -8.38 1.30 -6.89
N ALA A 200 -8.19 -0.01 -6.67
CA ALA A 200 -7.79 -0.53 -5.37
C ALA A 200 -6.39 -0.04 -4.98
N GLY A 201 -5.48 0.09 -5.94
CA GLY A 201 -4.14 0.64 -5.73
C GLY A 201 -4.14 2.10 -5.29
N LEU A 202 -4.93 2.94 -5.94
CA LEU A 202 -5.06 4.37 -5.59
C LEU A 202 -5.65 4.55 -4.19
N LEU A 203 -6.67 3.77 -3.85
CA LEU A 203 -7.22 3.76 -2.48
C LEU A 203 -6.18 3.26 -1.48
N GLY A 204 -5.50 2.16 -1.79
CA GLY A 204 -4.48 1.57 -0.92
C GLY A 204 -3.27 2.48 -0.69
N ALA A 205 -2.94 3.34 -1.65
CA ALA A 205 -1.88 4.35 -1.54
C ALA A 205 -2.20 5.45 -0.51
N GLY A 206 -3.47 5.62 -0.14
CA GLY A 206 -3.86 6.53 0.93
C GLY A 206 -3.23 6.16 2.27
N ALA A 207 -3.10 4.87 2.58
CA ALA A 207 -2.58 4.38 3.86
C ALA A 207 -1.09 4.72 4.12
N PRO A 208 -0.15 4.49 3.19
CA PRO A 208 1.21 4.96 3.39
C PRO A 208 1.34 6.49 3.34
N ALA A 209 0.48 7.19 2.59
CA ALA A 209 0.46 8.66 2.61
C ALA A 209 0.06 9.20 3.99
N THR A 210 -0.99 8.66 4.60
CA THR A 210 -1.39 8.99 5.98
C THR A 210 -0.32 8.55 6.98
N GLY A 211 0.32 7.39 6.77
CA GLY A 211 1.44 6.94 7.60
C GLY A 211 2.60 7.93 7.61
N GLY A 212 2.96 8.52 6.47
CA GLY A 212 3.94 9.59 6.38
C GLY A 212 3.53 10.86 7.14
N LEU A 213 2.25 11.26 7.04
CA LEU A 213 1.70 12.39 7.80
C LEU A 213 1.67 12.14 9.32
N ILE A 214 1.47 10.91 9.75
CA ILE A 214 1.47 10.55 11.17
C ILE A 214 2.90 10.53 11.70
N ALA A 215 3.82 9.92 10.96
CA ALA A 215 5.19 9.75 11.41
C ALA A 215 6.00 11.05 11.42
N GLY A 216 5.78 11.94 10.44
CA GLY A 216 6.47 13.22 10.35
C GLY A 216 5.89 14.24 11.35
N PRO A 217 4.79 14.93 11.01
CA PRO A 217 4.22 15.96 11.87
C PRO A 217 3.37 15.45 13.05
N GLY A 218 3.04 14.15 13.13
CA GLY A 218 2.10 13.63 14.14
C GLY A 218 2.47 13.90 15.61
N PRO A 219 3.73 13.69 16.05
CA PRO A 219 4.13 14.06 17.42
C PRO A 219 3.93 15.56 17.70
N GLY A 220 4.21 16.41 16.71
CA GLY A 220 3.97 17.85 16.80
C GLY A 220 2.48 18.19 16.90
N LEU A 221 1.62 17.52 16.12
CA LEU A 221 0.17 17.68 16.20
C LEU A 221 -0.36 17.36 17.60
N LEU A 222 0.09 16.26 18.21
CA LEU A 222 -0.32 15.89 19.56
C LEU A 222 0.18 16.90 20.60
N ALA A 223 1.44 17.33 20.50
CA ALA A 223 2.02 18.31 21.42
C ALA A 223 1.31 19.68 21.36
N GLN A 224 0.82 20.06 20.18
CA GLN A 224 0.08 21.31 19.95
C GLN A 224 -1.42 21.20 20.28
N GLY A 225 -1.88 20.06 20.81
CA GLY A 225 -3.29 19.85 21.16
C GLY A 225 -4.20 19.46 19.99
N HIS A 226 -3.64 19.18 18.81
CA HIS A 226 -4.36 18.74 17.60
C HIS A 226 -4.50 17.21 17.53
N ALA A 227 -4.84 16.58 18.66
CA ALA A 227 -5.02 15.13 18.76
C ALA A 227 -6.12 14.60 17.82
N ASN A 228 -7.16 15.39 17.58
CA ASN A 228 -8.24 15.09 16.64
C ASN A 228 -7.71 14.83 15.22
N TRP A 229 -6.80 15.66 14.73
CA TRP A 229 -6.18 15.48 13.41
C TRP A 229 -5.32 14.23 13.35
N PHE A 230 -4.47 14.02 14.36
CA PHE A 230 -3.63 12.82 14.44
C PHE A 230 -4.45 11.53 14.33
N PHE A 231 -5.48 11.41 15.16
CA PHE A 231 -6.33 10.22 15.21
C PHE A 231 -7.24 10.09 13.99
N ALA A 232 -7.75 11.20 13.43
CA ALA A 232 -8.51 11.17 12.19
C ALA A 232 -7.67 10.67 11.00
N ILE A 233 -6.42 11.15 10.86
CA ILE A 233 -5.50 10.71 9.80
C ILE A 233 -5.16 9.22 9.97
N SER A 234 -4.94 8.77 11.21
CA SER A 234 -4.71 7.35 11.52
C SER A 234 -5.86 6.46 11.09
N ALA A 235 -7.08 6.74 11.57
CA ALA A 235 -8.26 5.96 11.20
C ALA A 235 -8.54 6.00 9.69
N PHE A 236 -8.28 7.14 9.03
CA PHE A 236 -8.43 7.28 7.59
C PHE A 236 -7.44 6.40 6.80
N GLY A 237 -6.22 6.22 7.29
CA GLY A 237 -5.24 5.31 6.69
C GLY A 237 -5.72 3.85 6.69
N ASP A 238 -6.24 3.37 7.81
CA ASP A 238 -6.78 2.02 7.94
C ASP A 238 -8.06 1.84 7.09
N ALA A 239 -8.89 2.89 7.03
CA ALA A 239 -10.05 2.95 6.15
C ALA A 239 -9.68 2.84 4.67
N CYS A 240 -8.60 3.50 4.23
CA CYS A 240 -8.10 3.41 2.86
C CYS A 240 -7.72 1.98 2.49
N LEU A 241 -7.04 1.25 3.39
CA LEU A 241 -6.74 -0.17 3.22
C LEU A 241 -8.02 -0.99 3.09
N MET A 242 -8.96 -0.84 4.03
CA MET A 242 -10.25 -1.53 3.97
C MET A 242 -10.98 -1.28 2.65
N LEU A 243 -11.11 -0.02 2.23
CA LEU A 243 -11.79 0.35 0.98
C LEU A 243 -11.09 -0.25 -0.25
N ALA A 244 -9.76 -0.26 -0.27
CA ALA A 244 -8.99 -0.92 -1.33
C ALA A 244 -9.33 -2.41 -1.44
N ALA A 245 -9.40 -3.12 -0.31
CA ALA A 245 -9.79 -4.52 -0.27
C ALA A 245 -11.24 -4.72 -0.74
N VAL A 246 -12.17 -3.87 -0.30
CA VAL A 246 -13.60 -3.96 -0.68
C VAL A 246 -13.77 -3.74 -2.19
N VAL A 247 -13.15 -2.70 -2.74
CA VAL A 247 -13.16 -2.41 -4.17
C VAL A 247 -12.54 -3.56 -4.97
N GLN A 248 -11.39 -4.08 -4.54
CA GLN A 248 -10.78 -5.23 -5.19
C GLN A 248 -11.72 -6.43 -5.22
N ARG A 249 -12.32 -6.78 -4.07
CA ARG A 249 -13.22 -7.94 -3.98
C ARG A 249 -14.38 -7.81 -4.95
N ARG A 250 -14.95 -6.61 -5.07
CA ARG A 250 -16.05 -6.35 -6.00
C ARG A 250 -15.61 -6.52 -7.45
N GLN A 251 -14.45 -6.00 -7.82
CA GLN A 251 -13.93 -6.13 -9.18
C GLN A 251 -13.57 -7.58 -9.53
N VAL A 252 -12.92 -8.32 -8.64
CA VAL A 252 -12.61 -9.75 -8.83
C VAL A 252 -13.90 -10.58 -8.89
N GLY A 253 -14.90 -10.24 -8.08
CA GLY A 253 -16.19 -10.92 -8.10
C GLY A 253 -17.00 -10.65 -9.37
N ALA A 254 -16.90 -9.45 -9.94
CA ALA A 254 -17.56 -9.10 -11.19
C ALA A 254 -16.86 -9.71 -12.42
N ASP A 255 -15.53 -9.71 -12.41
CA ASP A 255 -14.71 -10.33 -13.44
C ASP A 255 -13.37 -10.83 -12.84
N PRO A 256 -13.22 -12.16 -12.68
CA PRO A 256 -11.97 -12.77 -12.21
C PRO A 256 -10.76 -12.51 -13.13
N GLY A 257 -11.01 -12.12 -14.38
CA GLY A 257 -9.99 -11.76 -15.37
C GLY A 257 -9.41 -10.35 -15.18
N THR A 258 -9.98 -9.51 -14.32
CA THR A 258 -9.56 -8.10 -14.12
C THR A 258 -8.09 -7.91 -13.75
N LEU A 259 -7.46 -8.91 -13.15
CA LEU A 259 -6.04 -8.89 -12.78
C LEU A 259 -5.10 -9.34 -13.92
N ARG A 260 -5.64 -9.95 -14.98
CA ARG A 260 -4.88 -10.34 -16.17
C ARG A 260 -4.86 -9.17 -17.14
N ARG A 261 -3.79 -8.35 -17.10
CA ARG A 261 -3.49 -7.49 -18.26
C ARG A 261 -2.99 -8.37 -19.39
N THR A 262 -3.62 -8.24 -20.56
CA THR A 262 -3.05 -8.76 -21.81
C THR A 262 -1.64 -8.18 -21.95
N PRO A 263 -0.61 -8.98 -22.26
CA PRO A 263 0.73 -8.45 -22.47
C PRO A 263 0.65 -7.29 -23.45
N ALA A 264 1.00 -6.08 -23.03
CA ALA A 264 1.22 -5.01 -23.98
C ALA A 264 2.33 -5.52 -24.93
N PRO A 265 2.21 -5.31 -26.26
CA PRO A 265 3.30 -5.64 -27.18
C PRO A 265 4.56 -5.01 -26.62
N ALA A 266 5.60 -5.85 -26.44
CA ALA A 266 6.82 -5.48 -25.75
C ALA A 266 7.31 -4.14 -26.31
N VAL A 267 7.08 -3.05 -25.56
CA VAL A 267 7.73 -1.79 -25.82
C VAL A 267 9.19 -2.11 -25.53
N GLN A 268 9.96 -2.37 -26.58
CA GLN A 268 11.41 -2.50 -26.52
C GLN A 268 11.88 -1.28 -25.75
N HIS A 269 12.14 -1.48 -24.45
CA HIS A 269 12.82 -0.49 -23.66
C HIS A 269 14.20 -0.43 -24.30
N ALA A 270 14.38 0.54 -25.20
CA ALA A 270 15.67 0.93 -25.71
C ALA A 270 16.57 0.99 -24.47
N ALA A 271 17.53 0.07 -24.43
CA ALA A 271 18.40 -0.13 -23.29
C ALA A 271 19.04 1.22 -22.99
N LEU A 272 18.51 1.95 -22.01
CA LEU A 272 19.24 3.05 -21.41
C LEU A 272 20.50 2.39 -20.86
N PRO A 273 21.67 2.67 -21.45
CA PRO A 273 22.90 2.10 -20.94
C PRO A 273 23.02 2.60 -19.51
N CYS A 274 23.03 1.68 -18.55
CA CYS A 274 23.41 1.99 -17.18
C CYS A 274 24.71 2.79 -17.27
N ALA A 275 24.63 4.07 -16.93
CA ALA A 275 25.72 5.02 -17.07
C ALA A 275 26.97 4.44 -16.39
N GLY A 276 27.98 4.23 -17.22
CA GLY A 276 29.16 3.45 -16.90
C GLY A 276 29.80 2.90 -18.17
N ARG A 277 29.68 3.61 -19.30
CA ARG A 277 30.57 3.39 -20.44
C ARG A 277 31.73 4.34 -20.20
N GLU A 278 32.76 3.82 -19.53
CA GLU A 278 34.08 4.43 -19.56
C GLU A 278 34.42 4.68 -21.04
N LEU A 279 34.58 5.95 -21.38
CA LEU A 279 35.07 6.39 -22.67
C LEU A 279 36.48 5.78 -22.83
N HIS A 280 36.55 4.68 -23.57
CA HIS A 280 37.82 4.06 -23.93
C HIS A 280 38.65 5.10 -24.74
N PRO A 281 39.88 5.46 -24.33
CA PRO A 281 40.65 6.57 -24.93
C PRO A 281 41.22 6.30 -26.34
N ALA A 282 40.64 5.38 -27.11
CA ALA A 282 41.23 4.89 -28.35
C ALA A 282 40.88 5.72 -29.59
N ASP A 283 39.92 6.65 -29.52
CA ASP A 283 39.39 7.36 -30.70
C ASP A 283 39.97 8.77 -30.94
N ARG A 284 41.21 8.99 -30.49
CA ARG A 284 42.02 10.16 -30.91
C ARG A 284 43.14 9.69 -31.83
N ARG A 285 42.86 9.40 -33.10
CA ARG A 285 43.90 9.46 -34.14
C ARG A 285 43.32 9.53 -35.54
N ALA A 286 43.89 10.45 -36.31
CA ALA A 286 43.92 10.52 -37.78
C ALA A 286 42.78 11.25 -38.49
N VAL A 287 42.76 12.58 -38.35
CA VAL A 287 42.46 13.46 -39.50
C VAL A 287 43.80 14.01 -39.99
N ARG A 288 44.33 13.45 -41.08
CA ARG A 288 45.38 14.09 -41.89
C ARG A 288 44.70 14.73 -43.11
N PRO A 289 44.92 16.02 -43.39
CA PRO A 289 44.58 16.57 -44.69
C PRO A 289 45.64 16.13 -45.71
N ARG A 290 45.22 15.79 -46.93
CA ARG A 290 46.12 15.74 -48.10
C ARG A 290 45.71 16.85 -49.07
N PRO A 291 46.67 17.61 -49.64
CA PRO A 291 46.45 18.37 -50.87
C PRO A 291 46.32 17.45 -52.09
#